data_AF-A0A7W1N7W3-F1
#
_entry.id   AF-A0A7W1N7W3-F1
#
_cell.length_a   1.000
_cell.length_b   1.000
_cell.length_c   1.000
_cell.angle_alpha   90.00
_cell.angle_beta   90.00
_cell.angle_gamma   90.00
#
_symmetry.space_group_name_H-M   'P 1'
#
loop_
_entity.id
_entity.type
_entity.pdbx_description
1 polymer ?
#
loop_
_entity_poly.entity_id
_entity_poly.type
_entity_poly.pdbx_seq_one_letter_code
_entity_poly.pdbx_strand_id
1 'polypeptide(L)' 'SVEAFDSLLEARTVIEDWRQIYNHKRPHSSLGWKPPAIYAASLNRQPERKTARLS' A
#
# COMPACT_ATOMS: atom_id res chain seq x y z
N SER A 1 10.92 16.89 16.88
CA SER A 1 11.93 17.30 15.89
C SER A 1 11.65 16.55 14.60
N VAL A 2 11.78 17.20 13.45
CA VAL A 2 11.72 16.52 12.14
C VAL A 2 13.16 16.20 11.75
N GLU A 3 13.43 14.96 11.37
CA GLU A 3 14.74 14.56 10.83
C GLU A 3 14.83 15.05 9.38
N ALA A 4 15.93 15.71 9.03
CA ALA A 4 16.24 16.11 7.66
C ALA A 4 17.15 15.05 7.03
N PHE A 5 17.01 14.81 5.72
CA PHE A 5 17.93 13.96 4.98
C PHE A 5 19.17 14.75 4.55
N ASP A 6 20.33 14.14 4.67
CA ASP A 6 21.61 14.71 4.27
C ASP A 6 21.83 14.66 2.75
N SER A 7 21.09 13.80 2.04
CA SER A 7 21.15 13.72 0.57
C SER A 7 19.87 13.18 -0.08
N LEU A 8 19.74 13.43 -1.39
CA LEU A 8 18.68 12.82 -2.21
C LEU A 8 18.80 11.29 -2.30
N LEU A 9 20.01 10.75 -2.16
CA LEU A 9 20.23 9.30 -2.18
C LEU A 9 19.67 8.68 -0.90
N GLU A 10 20.03 9.25 0.26
CA GLU A 10 19.51 8.82 1.55
C GLU A 10 17.98 8.90 1.60
N ALA A 11 17.42 10.04 1.20
CA ALA A 11 15.96 10.22 1.15
C ALA A 11 15.28 9.12 0.31
N ARG A 12 15.84 8.80 -0.86
CA ARG A 12 15.29 7.72 -1.71
C ARG A 12 15.37 6.36 -1.05
N THR A 13 16.50 6.02 -0.44
CA THR A 13 16.67 4.74 0.24
C THR A 13 15.67 4.58 1.39
N VAL A 14 15.59 5.57 2.28
CA VAL A 14 14.69 5.51 3.45
C VAL A 14 13.22 5.45 3.03
N ILE A 15 12.82 6.27 2.06
CA ILE A 15 11.44 6.28 1.56
C ILE A 15 11.10 4.94 0.89
N GLU A 16 12.01 4.36 0.11
CA GLU A 16 11.78 3.09 -0.57
C GLU A 16 11.64 1.95 0.45
N ASP A 17 12.52 1.87 1.44
CA ASP A 17 12.43 0.87 2.50
C ASP A 17 11.10 0.97 3.26
N TRP A 18 10.70 2.20 3.61
CA TRP A 18 9.42 2.43 4.26
C TRP A 18 8.24 2.03 3.37
N ARG A 19 8.28 2.38 2.08
CA ARG A 19 7.25 2.04 1.09
C ARG A 19 7.07 0.53 0.97
N GLN A 20 8.17 -0.23 0.96
CA GLN A 20 8.14 -1.69 0.92
C GLN A 20 7.46 -2.28 2.17
N ILE A 21 7.84 -1.81 3.36
CA ILE A 21 7.24 -2.27 4.62
C ILE A 21 5.75 -1.90 4.68
N TYR A 22 5.40 -0.66 4.36
CA TYR A 22 4.03 -0.18 4.41
C TYR A 22 3.13 -0.99 3.47
N ASN A 23 3.55 -1.16 2.21
CA ASN A 23 2.72 -1.83 1.20
C ASN A 23 2.61 -3.35 1.42
N HIS A 24 3.64 -4.00 1.96
CA HIS A 24 3.68 -5.47 2.02
C HIS A 24 3.49 -6.06 3.41
N LYS A 25 3.75 -5.32 4.48
CA LYS A 25 3.78 -5.88 5.84
C LYS A 25 2.78 -5.24 6.78
N ARG A 26 2.41 -3.97 6.60
CA ARG A 26 1.58 -3.25 7.57
C ARG A 26 0.07 -3.49 7.32
N PRO A 27 -0.68 -4.11 8.25
CA PRO A 27 -2.11 -4.29 8.08
C PRO A 27 -2.89 -3.01 8.41
N HIS A 28 -3.99 -2.80 7.68
CA HIS A 28 -4.88 -1.64 7.89
C HIS A 28 -6.31 -2.09 8.13
N SER A 29 -6.98 -1.53 9.15
CA SER A 29 -8.35 -1.88 9.53
C SER A 29 -9.36 -1.62 8.41
N SER A 30 -9.21 -0.53 7.65
CA SER A 30 -10.04 -0.21 6.48
C SER A 30 -9.90 -1.21 5.33
N LEU A 31 -8.82 -1.99 5.30
CA LEU A 31 -8.56 -3.05 4.33
C LEU A 31 -8.88 -4.45 4.89
N GLY A 32 -9.64 -4.52 5.98
CA GLY A 32 -9.94 -5.77 6.67
C GLY A 32 -8.70 -6.40 7.30
N TRP A 33 -7.83 -5.57 7.88
CA TRP A 33 -6.56 -5.96 8.50
C TRP A 33 -5.56 -6.62 7.53
N LYS A 34 -5.60 -6.24 6.26
CA LYS A 34 -4.65 -6.70 5.23
C LYS A 34 -3.62 -5.62 4.89
N PRO A 35 -2.40 -6.00 4.49
CA PRO A 35 -1.48 -5.08 3.83
C PRO A 35 -2.03 -4.60 2.48
N PRO A 36 -1.68 -3.37 2.04
CA PRO A 36 -2.16 -2.80 0.78
C PRO A 36 -1.93 -3.70 -0.44
N ALA A 37 -0.75 -4.32 -0.57
CA ALA A 37 -0.45 -5.20 -1.69
C ALA A 37 -1.35 -6.45 -1.75
N ILE A 38 -1.68 -7.03 -0.59
CA ILE A 38 -2.60 -8.18 -0.49
C ILE A 38 -4.02 -7.78 -0.83
N TYR A 39 -4.46 -6.61 -0.34
CA TYR A 39 -5.76 -6.06 -0.69
C TYR A 39 -5.88 -5.82 -2.20
N ALA A 40 -4.90 -5.16 -2.82
CA ALA A 40 -4.87 -4.92 -4.27
C ALA A 40 -4.90 -6.23 -5.08
N ALA A 41 -4.09 -7.22 -4.71
CA ALA A 41 -4.11 -8.53 -5.36
C ALA A 41 -5.49 -9.24 -5.26
N SER A 42 -6.22 -9.01 -4.17
CA SER A 42 -7.57 -9.56 -4.00
C SER A 42 -8.62 -8.93 -4.92
N LEU A 43 -8.43 -7.66 -5.34
CA LEU A 43 -9.33 -7.00 -6.29
C LEU A 43 -9.23 -7.62 -7.69
N ASN A 44 -8.03 -8.00 -8.12
CA ASN A 44 -7.81 -8.63 -9.43
C ASN A 44 -8.36 -10.07 -9.51
N ARG A 45 -8.65 -10.70 -8.37
CA ARG A 45 -9.30 -12.02 -8.30
C ARG A 45 -10.83 -11.95 -8.31
N GLN A 46 -11.43 -10.76 -8.40
CA GLN A 46 -12.88 -10.58 -8.46
C GLN A 46 -13.30 -10.31 -9.92
N PRO A 47 -13.67 -11.33 -10.71
CA PRO A 47 -14.10 -11.10 -12.09
C PRO A 47 -15.44 -10.33 -12.23
N GLU A 48 -16.24 -10.18 -11.16
CA GLU A 48 -17.69 -9.88 -11.32
C GLU A 48 -18.21 -8.58 -10.66
N ARG A 49 -17.38 -7.63 -10.23
CA ARG A 49 -17.87 -6.37 -9.59
C ARG A 49 -18.16 -5.20 -10.56
N LYS A 50 -18.36 -5.46 -11.85
CA LYS A 50 -18.77 -4.44 -12.83
C LYS A 50 -20.29 -4.34 -13.05
N THR A 51 -21.10 -5.28 -12.57
CA THR A 51 -22.53 -5.36 -12.95
C THR A 51 -23.51 -4.72 -11.95
N ALA A 52 -23.06 -4.21 -10.80
CA ALA A 52 -23.95 -3.69 -9.74
C ALA A 52 -24.15 -2.16 -9.74
N ARG A 53 -23.94 -1.45 -10.87
CA ARG A 53 -24.21 0.00 -10.98
C ARG A 53 -25.19 0.37 -12.10
N LEU A 54 -25.93 -0.59 -12.63
CA LEU A 54 -27.08 -0.35 -13.50
C LEU A 54 -28.28 -1.12 -12.92
N SER A 55 -28.87 -0.57 -11.87
CA SER A 55 -30.23 -0.88 -11.39
C SER A 55 -30.79 0.37 -10.75
#